data_AF-A0A7G9Z289-F1
#
_entry.id   AF-A0A7G9Z289-F1
#
_cell.length_a   1.000
_cell.length_b   1.000
_cell.length_c   1.000
_cell.angle_alpha   90.00
_cell.angle_beta   90.00
_cell.angle_gamma   90.00
#
_symmetry.space_group_name_H-M   'P 1'
#
loop_
_entity.id
_entity.type
_entity.pdbx_description
1 polymer ?
#
loop_
_entity_poly.entity_id
_entity_poly.type
_entity_poly.pdbx_seq_one_letter_code
_entity_poly.pdbx_strand_id
1 'polypeptide(L)'
;MIFDIINMLRLGFEPRSWAREALEKRIDYSKDRKIFIIWMKERCSIGHTDDMVKYLDRYLTTKVSNPRQLFELIGTVEKGKMHFCMAIRDLLKYYEAFSLMDEASLIKYRKVVKIPKTNIDNYIPEDEKIVLAFSKVNDERYRMLFKLLAFSGIRLREALYLLNHFDAERVILNKEIAKYPLSLERGTKRVFYAYLPKKFANEVKKMGLKEANAEQYVRRRMPPKYLRKWQYNFLIYNGIPESVCDFIQGRAPSTVGSLHYLSKVKQADAWYAKIVPALLVLFSPED
;
A
#
# COMPACT_ATOMS: atom_id res chain seq x y z
N MET A 1 -17.03 11.58 30.27
CA MET A 1 -17.51 11.27 28.91
C MET A 1 -16.51 10.52 28.03
N ILE A 2 -15.31 11.02 27.72
CA ILE A 2 -14.30 10.23 26.96
C ILE A 2 -13.68 9.13 27.84
N PHE A 3 -13.50 9.43 29.13
CA PHE A 3 -12.93 8.50 30.12
C PHE A 3 -13.83 7.27 30.38
N ASP A 4 -15.15 7.44 30.28
CA ASP A 4 -16.14 6.37 30.52
C ASP A 4 -16.18 5.35 29.38
N ILE A 5 -15.92 5.78 28.14
CA ILE A 5 -15.85 4.90 26.97
C ILE A 5 -14.58 4.03 27.01
N ILE A 6 -13.47 4.58 27.53
CA ILE A 6 -12.19 3.86 27.65
C ILE A 6 -12.25 2.82 28.77
N ASN A 7 -12.96 3.09 29.87
CA ASN A 7 -13.14 2.12 30.96
C ASN A 7 -14.10 0.97 30.60
N MET A 8 -15.04 1.14 29.65
CA MET A 8 -15.90 0.05 29.18
C MET A 8 -15.14 -1.05 28.40
N LEU A 9 -13.96 -0.76 27.84
CA LEU A 9 -13.20 -1.73 27.03
C LEU A 9 -12.27 -2.62 27.86
N ARG A 10 -12.15 -2.41 29.18
CA ARG A 10 -11.17 -3.10 30.04
C ARG A 10 -11.75 -3.98 31.15
N LEU A 11 -13.07 -4.01 31.35
CA LEU A 11 -13.70 -4.83 32.39
C LEU A 11 -14.52 -5.95 31.75
N GLY A 12 -14.39 -7.15 32.33
CA GLY A 12 -15.02 -8.37 31.88
C GLY A 12 -16.50 -8.21 31.57
N PHE A 13 -16.90 -8.96 30.54
CA PHE A 13 -18.24 -8.99 29.99
C PHE A 13 -19.25 -9.51 31.03
N GLU A 14 -19.91 -8.61 31.76
CA GLU A 14 -21.21 -8.91 32.38
C GLU A 14 -22.31 -8.42 31.44
N PRO A 15 -23.17 -9.32 30.92
CA PRO A 15 -24.28 -8.92 30.07
C PRO A 15 -25.33 -8.22 30.93
N ARG A 16 -25.27 -6.88 30.99
CA ARG A 16 -26.38 -6.11 31.53
C ARG A 16 -27.62 -6.31 30.64
N SER A 17 -28.61 -6.95 31.24
CA SER A 17 -30.02 -6.95 30.87
C SER A 17 -30.54 -5.51 30.76
N TRP A 18 -30.61 -5.00 29.54
CA TRP A 18 -31.50 -3.90 29.14
C TRP A 18 -32.10 -4.32 27.80
N ALA A 19 -33.43 -4.19 27.72
CA ALA A 19 -34.31 -4.39 26.57
C ALA A 19 -33.66 -4.93 25.28
N ARG A 20 -34.21 -6.02 24.72
CA ARG A 20 -34.02 -6.41 23.31
C ARG A 20 -34.38 -5.22 22.40
N GLU A 21 -33.46 -4.28 22.22
CA GLU A 21 -33.52 -3.32 21.14
C GLU A 21 -33.52 -4.18 19.88
N ALA A 22 -34.61 -4.13 19.12
CA ALA A 22 -34.72 -4.92 17.91
C ALA A 22 -33.52 -4.57 17.04
N LEU A 23 -32.66 -5.58 16.79
CA LEU A 23 -31.49 -5.40 15.93
C LEU A 23 -31.93 -4.71 14.64
N GLU A 24 -31.19 -3.68 14.25
CA GLU A 24 -31.54 -2.91 13.07
C GLU A 24 -31.45 -3.81 11.84
N LYS A 25 -32.50 -3.80 11.00
CA LYS A 25 -32.53 -4.57 9.75
C LYS A 25 -32.10 -3.75 8.53
N ARG A 26 -31.74 -2.47 8.77
CA ARG A 26 -31.45 -1.45 7.76
C ARG A 26 -30.09 -0.82 8.01
N ILE A 27 -29.49 -0.25 6.97
CA ILE A 27 -28.27 0.55 7.11
C ILE A 27 -28.68 2.00 7.42
N ASP A 28 -28.21 2.53 8.55
CA ASP A 28 -28.37 3.93 8.95
C ASP A 28 -27.01 4.58 9.22
N TYR A 29 -26.22 4.78 8.15
CA TYR A 29 -24.86 5.30 8.26
C TYR A 29 -24.79 6.66 8.96
N SER A 30 -25.81 7.51 8.78
CA SER A 30 -25.86 8.85 9.38
C SER A 30 -25.78 8.81 10.91
N LYS A 31 -26.50 7.86 11.52
CA LYS A 31 -26.50 7.59 12.97
C LYS A 31 -25.12 7.12 13.44
N ASP A 32 -24.51 6.19 12.71
CA ASP A 32 -23.33 5.48 13.15
C ASP A 32 -22.00 6.12 12.72
N ARG A 33 -22.05 7.11 11.82
CA ARG A 33 -20.89 7.72 11.16
C ARG A 33 -19.74 8.04 12.10
N LYS A 34 -20.02 8.73 13.22
CA LYS A 34 -18.97 9.20 14.14
C LYS A 34 -18.22 8.03 14.78
N ILE A 35 -18.94 7.03 15.27
CA ILE A 35 -18.36 5.85 15.93
C ILE A 35 -17.70 4.94 14.91
N PHE A 36 -18.29 4.80 13.72
CA PHE A 36 -17.69 4.09 12.59
C PHE A 36 -16.30 4.65 12.22
N ILE A 37 -16.15 5.98 12.15
CA ILE A 37 -14.86 6.62 11.85
C ILE A 37 -13.81 6.28 12.93
N ILE A 38 -14.19 6.32 14.21
CA ILE A 38 -13.29 5.97 15.31
C ILE A 38 -12.88 4.50 15.19
N TRP A 39 -13.85 3.60 15.01
CA TRP A 39 -13.60 2.17 14.85
C TRP A 39 -12.68 1.84 13.67
N MET A 40 -12.84 2.54 12.54
CA MET A 40 -11.98 2.39 11.37
C MET A 40 -10.55 2.88 11.64
N LYS A 41 -10.36 4.00 12.34
CA LYS A 41 -9.01 4.55 12.65
C LYS A 41 -8.18 3.63 13.54
N GLU A 42 -8.82 2.87 14.44
CA GLU A 42 -8.14 1.87 15.27
C GLU A 42 -7.66 0.64 14.47
N ARG A 43 -8.21 0.40 13.27
CA ARG A 43 -8.01 -0.85 12.50
C ARG A 43 -7.34 -0.64 11.16
N CYS A 44 -7.44 0.55 10.60
CA CYS A 44 -7.02 0.88 9.25
C CYS A 44 -6.17 2.15 9.26
N SER A 45 -5.35 2.31 8.23
CA SER A 45 -4.60 3.56 8.05
C SER A 45 -5.56 4.72 7.81
N ILE A 46 -5.21 5.90 8.31
CA ILE A 46 -5.97 7.16 8.16
C ILE A 46 -6.44 7.35 6.71
N GLY A 47 -5.55 7.21 5.72
CA GLY A 47 -5.92 7.39 4.31
C GLY A 47 -6.97 6.40 3.79
N HIS A 48 -6.94 5.13 4.22
CA HIS A 48 -7.99 4.16 3.88
C HIS A 48 -9.32 4.54 4.52
N THR A 49 -9.29 4.95 5.80
CA THR A 49 -10.49 5.41 6.51
C THR A 49 -11.10 6.62 5.81
N ASP A 50 -10.30 7.63 5.47
CA ASP A 50 -10.76 8.85 4.80
C ASP A 50 -11.37 8.54 3.43
N ASP A 51 -10.76 7.62 2.66
CA ASP A 51 -11.32 7.16 1.39
C ASP A 51 -12.68 6.48 1.60
N MET A 52 -12.80 5.52 2.52
CA MET A 52 -14.06 4.82 2.76
C MET A 52 -15.16 5.78 3.22
N VAL A 53 -14.85 6.67 4.16
CA VAL A 53 -15.78 7.69 4.68
C VAL A 53 -16.25 8.62 3.58
N LYS A 54 -15.33 9.12 2.74
CA LYS A 54 -15.68 9.99 1.60
C LYS A 54 -16.71 9.34 0.67
N TYR A 55 -16.60 8.04 0.41
CA TYR A 55 -17.54 7.34 -0.46
C TYR A 55 -18.88 7.03 0.24
N LEU A 56 -18.87 6.75 1.55
CA LEU A 56 -20.11 6.60 2.32
C LEU A 56 -20.85 7.93 2.43
N ASP A 57 -20.17 9.02 2.79
CA ASP A 57 -20.72 10.38 2.88
C ASP A 57 -21.35 10.84 1.56
N ARG A 58 -20.74 10.45 0.43
CA ARG A 58 -21.23 10.82 -0.90
C ARG A 58 -22.52 10.11 -1.29
N TYR A 59 -22.68 8.83 -0.94
CA TYR A 59 -23.72 7.97 -1.51
C TYR A 59 -24.75 7.45 -0.49
N LEU A 60 -24.40 7.31 0.79
CA LEU A 60 -25.33 6.94 1.86
C LEU A 60 -25.91 8.18 2.56
N THR A 61 -26.55 9.06 1.79
CA THR A 61 -27.20 10.26 2.33
C THR A 61 -28.52 9.95 3.04
N THR A 62 -29.13 8.81 2.74
CA THR A 62 -30.38 8.34 3.36
C THR A 62 -30.24 6.90 3.87
N LYS A 63 -31.16 6.49 4.73
CA LYS A 63 -31.23 5.10 5.22
C LYS A 63 -31.46 4.14 4.05
N VAL A 64 -30.84 2.96 4.13
CA VAL A 64 -31.03 1.88 3.17
C VAL A 64 -31.79 0.75 3.85
N SER A 65 -33.08 0.66 3.56
CA SER A 65 -34.07 -0.18 4.23
C SER A 65 -33.94 -1.67 3.92
N ASN A 66 -33.36 -2.03 2.76
CA ASN A 66 -33.22 -3.42 2.35
C ASN A 66 -32.09 -3.63 1.32
N PRO A 67 -31.69 -4.89 1.03
CA PRO A 67 -30.65 -5.20 0.06
C PRO A 67 -30.94 -4.75 -1.37
N ARG A 68 -32.21 -4.72 -1.80
CA ARG A 68 -32.58 -4.27 -3.16
C ARG A 68 -32.29 -2.78 -3.33
N GLN A 69 -32.67 -1.96 -2.35
CA GLN A 69 -32.35 -0.53 -2.38
C GLN A 69 -30.83 -0.29 -2.38
N LEU A 70 -30.06 -1.09 -1.63
CA LEU A 70 -28.60 -1.00 -1.69
C LEU A 70 -28.06 -1.36 -3.07
N PHE A 71 -28.61 -2.40 -3.70
CA PHE A 71 -28.22 -2.81 -5.05
C PHE A 71 -28.51 -1.72 -6.08
N GLU A 72 -29.70 -1.12 -6.03
CA GLU A 72 -30.10 -0.02 -6.91
C GLU A 72 -29.17 1.19 -6.72
N LEU A 73 -28.87 1.57 -5.46
CA LEU A 73 -27.91 2.63 -5.15
C LEU A 73 -26.50 2.34 -5.69
N ILE A 74 -25.98 1.11 -5.53
CA ILE A 74 -24.69 0.72 -6.11
C ILE A 74 -24.74 0.79 -7.65
N GLY A 75 -25.90 0.56 -8.24
CA GLY A 75 -26.17 0.70 -9.67
C GLY A 75 -25.92 2.12 -10.19
N THR A 76 -26.25 3.15 -9.41
CA THR A 76 -26.11 4.57 -9.83
C THR A 76 -24.68 5.10 -9.77
N VAL A 77 -23.75 4.37 -9.15
CA VAL A 77 -22.36 4.82 -8.97
C VAL A 77 -21.54 4.57 -10.25
N GLU A 78 -21.31 5.62 -11.03
CA GLU A 78 -20.49 5.56 -12.24
C GLU A 78 -18.98 5.56 -11.93
N LYS A 79 -18.52 6.43 -11.03
CA LYS A 79 -17.10 6.60 -10.68
C LYS A 79 -16.84 6.23 -9.23
N GLY A 80 -15.83 5.39 -9.01
CA GLY A 80 -15.42 4.96 -7.67
C GLY A 80 -16.34 3.89 -7.04
N LYS A 81 -17.13 3.19 -7.86
CA LYS A 81 -17.99 2.07 -7.44
C LYS A 81 -17.26 1.02 -6.61
N MET A 82 -16.02 0.71 -6.97
CA MET A 82 -15.17 -0.20 -6.20
C MET A 82 -14.96 0.27 -4.76
N HIS A 83 -14.55 1.53 -4.58
CA HIS A 83 -14.33 2.09 -3.24
C HIS A 83 -15.63 2.19 -2.45
N PHE A 84 -16.74 2.55 -3.10
CA PHE A 84 -18.04 2.55 -2.43
C PHE A 84 -18.42 1.14 -1.95
N CYS A 85 -18.32 0.11 -2.80
CA CYS A 85 -18.56 -1.28 -2.40
C CYS A 85 -17.63 -1.74 -1.26
N MET A 86 -16.36 -1.32 -1.26
CA MET A 86 -15.42 -1.60 -0.17
C MET A 86 -15.88 -0.92 1.13
N ALA A 87 -16.26 0.36 1.05
CA ALA A 87 -16.68 1.14 2.21
C ALA A 87 -17.95 0.56 2.85
N ILE A 88 -18.92 0.14 2.02
CA ILE A 88 -20.11 -0.57 2.50
C ILE A 88 -19.74 -1.87 3.20
N ARG A 89 -18.79 -2.65 2.65
CA ARG A 89 -18.35 -3.89 3.31
C ARG A 89 -17.69 -3.60 4.66
N ASP A 90 -16.90 -2.55 4.76
CA ASP A 90 -16.30 -2.14 6.04
C ASP A 90 -17.37 -1.67 7.04
N LEU A 91 -18.41 -0.96 6.58
CA LEU A 91 -19.57 -0.60 7.41
C LEU A 91 -20.34 -1.84 7.91
N LEU A 92 -20.55 -2.85 7.05
CA LEU A 92 -21.20 -4.10 7.46
C LEU A 92 -20.35 -4.91 8.46
N LYS A 93 -19.02 -4.83 8.40
CA LYS A 93 -18.15 -5.42 9.44
C LYS A 93 -18.28 -4.67 10.76
N TYR A 94 -18.39 -3.35 10.72
CA TYR A 94 -18.64 -2.54 11.90
C TYR A 94 -19.98 -2.93 12.57
N TYR A 95 -21.06 -3.06 11.79
CA TYR A 95 -22.35 -3.50 12.33
C TYR A 95 -22.28 -4.91 12.93
N GLU A 96 -21.57 -5.83 12.29
CA GLU A 96 -21.35 -7.17 12.84
C GLU A 96 -20.55 -7.13 14.15
N ALA A 97 -19.44 -6.38 14.18
CA ALA A 97 -18.53 -6.32 15.33
C ALA A 97 -19.19 -5.76 16.60
N PHE A 98 -20.17 -4.88 16.46
CA PHE A 98 -20.93 -4.31 17.57
C PHE A 98 -22.34 -4.89 17.71
N SER A 99 -22.65 -5.96 16.95
CA SER A 99 -23.97 -6.59 16.94
C SER A 99 -25.12 -5.59 16.74
N LEU A 100 -24.94 -4.63 15.83
CA LEU A 100 -25.92 -3.57 15.51
C LEU A 100 -26.95 -4.01 14.46
N MET A 101 -26.67 -5.11 13.75
CA MET A 101 -27.54 -5.68 12.72
C MET A 101 -27.55 -7.20 12.86
N ASP A 102 -28.70 -7.83 12.60
CA ASP A 102 -28.81 -9.28 12.65
C ASP A 102 -28.04 -9.98 11.52
N GLU A 103 -27.55 -11.19 11.80
CA GLU A 103 -26.70 -11.96 10.89
C GLU A 103 -27.40 -12.28 9.55
N ALA A 104 -28.70 -12.57 9.58
CA ALA A 104 -29.46 -12.87 8.37
C ALA A 104 -29.54 -11.64 7.44
N SER A 105 -29.73 -10.44 7.99
CA SER A 105 -29.69 -9.18 7.24
C SER A 105 -28.28 -8.89 6.71
N LEU A 106 -27.23 -9.04 7.54
CA LEU A 106 -25.83 -8.86 7.12
C LEU A 106 -25.48 -9.74 5.92
N ILE A 107 -25.85 -11.03 5.95
CA ILE A 107 -25.63 -11.97 4.83
C ILE A 107 -26.31 -11.47 3.56
N LYS A 108 -27.57 -11.01 3.64
CA LYS A 108 -28.32 -10.53 2.48
C LYS A 108 -27.68 -9.26 1.89
N TYR A 109 -27.25 -8.31 2.71
CA TYR A 109 -26.53 -7.13 2.24
C TYR A 109 -25.18 -7.49 1.60
N ARG A 110 -24.39 -8.38 2.21
CA ARG A 110 -23.10 -8.85 1.64
C ARG A 110 -23.27 -9.52 0.27
N LYS A 111 -24.39 -10.22 0.05
CA LYS A 111 -24.69 -10.85 -1.25
C LYS A 111 -24.79 -9.84 -2.38
N VAL A 112 -25.40 -8.68 -2.16
CA VAL A 112 -25.58 -7.64 -3.20
C VAL A 112 -24.35 -6.75 -3.38
N VAL A 113 -23.51 -6.58 -2.35
CA VAL A 113 -22.30 -5.76 -2.42
C VAL A 113 -21.15 -6.54 -3.07
N LYS A 114 -21.11 -6.56 -4.40
CA LYS A 114 -20.01 -7.15 -5.17
C LYS A 114 -18.94 -6.09 -5.46
N ILE A 115 -17.69 -6.36 -5.07
CA ILE A 115 -16.56 -5.51 -5.45
C ILE A 115 -16.29 -5.76 -6.94
N PRO A 116 -16.35 -4.73 -7.81
CA PRO A 116 -16.00 -4.87 -9.21
C PRO A 116 -14.58 -5.42 -9.37
N LYS A 117 -14.38 -6.37 -10.28
CA LYS A 117 -13.05 -6.87 -10.61
C LYS A 117 -12.30 -5.80 -11.40
N THR A 118 -11.05 -5.57 -11.04
CA THR A 118 -10.13 -4.77 -11.84
C THR A 118 -9.43 -5.67 -12.85
N ASN A 119 -9.36 -5.26 -14.11
CA ASN A 119 -8.55 -5.96 -15.11
C ASN A 119 -7.09 -6.00 -14.67
N ILE A 120 -6.42 -7.11 -15.00
CA ILE A 120 -5.00 -7.25 -14.75
C ILE A 120 -4.26 -6.33 -15.72
N ASP A 121 -3.53 -5.37 -15.17
CA ASP A 121 -2.62 -4.53 -15.94
C ASP A 121 -1.34 -5.33 -16.18
N ASN A 122 -1.09 -5.76 -17.42
CA ASN A 122 0.11 -6.51 -17.83
C ASN A 122 1.20 -5.63 -18.45
N TYR A 123 1.00 -4.32 -18.50
CA TYR A 123 1.96 -3.42 -19.13
C TYR A 123 3.30 -3.37 -18.37
N ILE A 124 4.40 -3.51 -19.12
CA ILE A 124 5.79 -3.38 -18.67
C ILE A 124 6.49 -2.44 -19.67
N PRO A 125 7.08 -1.32 -19.23
CA PRO A 125 7.80 -0.43 -20.13
C PRO A 125 9.18 -0.99 -20.49
N GLU A 126 9.68 -0.62 -21.67
CA GLU A 126 11.04 -0.90 -22.16
C GLU A 126 12.08 0.08 -21.59
N ASP A 127 13.36 -0.26 -21.71
CA ASP A 127 14.48 0.50 -21.16
C ASP A 127 14.51 1.94 -21.71
N GLU A 128 14.34 2.13 -23.02
CA GLU A 128 14.33 3.44 -23.68
C GLU A 128 13.25 4.35 -23.08
N LYS A 129 12.09 3.78 -22.74
CA LYS A 129 10.99 4.53 -22.14
C LYS A 129 11.30 4.96 -20.70
N ILE A 130 12.09 4.18 -19.97
CA ILE A 130 12.54 4.50 -18.62
C ILE A 130 13.59 5.61 -18.66
N VAL A 131 14.56 5.51 -19.56
CA VAL A 131 15.59 6.53 -19.79
C VAL A 131 14.95 7.85 -20.22
N LEU A 132 14.03 7.82 -21.19
CA LEU A 132 13.29 9.00 -21.64
C LEU A 132 12.41 9.60 -20.53
N ALA A 133 11.82 8.78 -19.66
CA ALA A 133 11.06 9.29 -18.52
C ALA A 133 11.97 9.97 -17.50
N PHE A 134 13.17 9.43 -17.29
CA PHE A 134 14.19 9.97 -16.39
C PHE A 134 14.79 11.27 -16.92
N SER A 135 15.06 11.40 -18.23
CA SER A 135 15.60 12.62 -18.83
C SER A 135 14.66 13.83 -18.65
N LYS A 136 13.35 13.60 -18.55
CA LYS A 136 12.32 14.63 -18.28
C LYS A 136 12.21 15.03 -16.80
N VAL A 137 13.00 14.44 -15.90
CA VAL A 137 13.03 14.75 -14.48
C VAL A 137 14.09 15.83 -14.23
N ASN A 138 13.65 17.09 -14.12
CA ASN A 138 14.57 18.23 -14.00
C ASN A 138 14.92 18.59 -12.54
N ASP A 139 14.02 18.29 -11.59
CA ASP A 139 14.26 18.54 -10.16
C ASP A 139 15.09 17.41 -9.55
N GLU A 140 16.26 17.75 -9.03
CA GLU A 140 17.24 16.80 -8.49
C GLU A 140 16.66 15.89 -7.40
N ARG A 141 15.74 16.40 -6.58
CA ARG A 141 15.11 15.60 -5.52
C ARG A 141 14.29 14.46 -6.10
N TYR A 142 13.57 14.75 -7.19
CA TYR A 142 12.79 13.74 -7.89
C TYR A 142 13.66 12.86 -8.80
N ARG A 143 14.83 13.33 -9.26
CA ARG A 143 15.84 12.48 -9.94
C ARG A 143 16.35 11.41 -9.00
N MET A 144 16.70 11.79 -7.77
CA MET A 144 17.12 10.85 -6.73
C MET A 144 16.01 9.86 -6.35
N LEU A 145 14.76 10.31 -6.20
CA LEU A 145 13.61 9.42 -5.99
C LEU A 145 13.40 8.45 -7.16
N PHE A 146 13.53 8.92 -8.41
CA PHE A 146 13.38 8.10 -9.60
C PHE A 146 14.46 7.01 -9.66
N LYS A 147 15.75 7.39 -9.50
CA LYS A 147 16.88 6.46 -9.44
C LYS A 147 16.69 5.45 -8.31
N LEU A 148 16.28 5.89 -7.12
CA LEU A 148 16.02 5.00 -5.98
C LEU A 148 14.97 3.94 -6.32
N LEU A 149 13.85 4.33 -6.95
CA LEU A 149 12.81 3.40 -7.39
C LEU A 149 13.30 2.46 -8.49
N ALA A 150 14.02 2.99 -9.47
CA ALA A 150 14.54 2.24 -10.61
C ALA A 150 15.60 1.21 -10.20
N PHE A 151 16.50 1.55 -9.28
CA PHE A 151 17.56 0.65 -8.84
C PHE A 151 17.05 -0.43 -7.88
N SER A 152 16.22 -0.05 -6.91
CA SER A 152 15.81 -0.96 -5.83
C SER A 152 14.51 -1.72 -6.10
N GLY A 153 13.65 -1.20 -6.98
CA GLY A 153 12.33 -1.75 -7.24
C GLY A 153 11.37 -1.67 -6.04
N ILE A 154 11.67 -0.90 -4.99
CA ILE A 154 10.80 -0.73 -3.82
C ILE A 154 9.55 0.09 -4.15
N ARG A 155 8.54 0.08 -3.26
CA ARG A 155 7.31 0.86 -3.46
C ARG A 155 7.59 2.35 -3.24
N LEU A 156 6.79 3.22 -3.89
CA LEU A 156 6.91 4.69 -3.72
C LEU A 156 6.94 5.11 -2.25
N ARG A 157 6.05 4.58 -1.42
CA ARG A 157 6.00 4.91 0.01
C ARG A 157 7.27 4.50 0.76
N GLU A 158 7.85 3.34 0.42
CA GLU A 158 9.10 2.86 1.03
C GLU A 158 10.27 3.76 0.61
N ALA A 159 10.33 4.15 -0.67
CA ALA A 159 11.33 5.08 -1.19
C ALA A 159 11.22 6.47 -0.54
N LEU A 160 10.00 7.01 -0.41
CA LEU A 160 9.77 8.28 0.27
C LEU A 160 10.13 8.22 1.75
N TYR A 161 9.79 7.13 2.43
CA TYR A 161 10.18 6.93 3.82
C TYR A 161 11.70 6.91 3.96
N LEU A 162 12.41 6.15 3.11
CA LEU A 162 13.88 6.09 3.09
C LEU A 162 14.46 7.49 2.91
N LEU A 163 14.05 8.23 1.89
CA LEU A 163 14.61 9.56 1.62
C LEU A 163 14.29 10.58 2.71
N ASN A 164 13.10 10.50 3.33
CA ASN A 164 12.72 11.41 4.40
C ASN A 164 13.41 11.12 5.75
N HIS A 165 13.86 9.88 5.95
CA HIS A 165 14.51 9.42 7.18
C HIS A 165 15.91 8.85 6.91
N PHE A 166 16.54 9.30 5.83
CA PHE A 166 17.83 8.76 5.41
C PHE A 166 18.89 9.07 6.46
N ASP A 167 19.67 8.04 6.76
CA ASP A 167 20.80 8.08 7.67
C ASP A 167 21.93 7.27 7.05
N ALA A 168 23.05 7.93 6.75
CA ALA A 168 24.18 7.34 6.06
C ALA A 168 24.82 6.19 6.87
N GLU A 169 24.74 6.24 8.21
CA GLU A 169 25.33 5.21 9.09
C GLU A 169 24.60 3.86 8.97
N ARG A 170 23.36 3.88 8.48
CA ARG A 170 22.56 2.66 8.27
C ARG A 170 22.85 1.98 6.93
N VAL A 171 23.64 2.61 6.06
CA VAL A 171 23.97 2.04 4.75
C VAL A 171 24.98 0.91 4.93
N ILE A 172 24.59 -0.29 4.51
CA ILE A 172 25.46 -1.47 4.52
C ILE A 172 26.14 -1.56 3.15
N LEU A 173 27.43 -1.29 3.10
CA LEU A 173 28.23 -1.36 1.87
C LEU A 173 28.82 -2.76 1.67
N ASN A 174 28.79 -3.26 0.43
CA ASN A 174 29.44 -4.52 0.06
C ASN A 174 29.92 -4.45 -1.40
N LYS A 175 31.24 -4.39 -1.63
CA LYS A 175 31.84 -4.28 -2.98
C LYS A 175 31.19 -3.16 -3.80
N GLU A 176 30.44 -3.50 -4.84
CA GLU A 176 29.75 -2.60 -5.78
C GLU A 176 28.29 -2.30 -5.40
N ILE A 177 27.78 -2.93 -4.34
CA ILE A 177 26.40 -2.78 -3.89
C ILE A 177 26.33 -2.05 -2.55
N ALA A 178 25.17 -1.47 -2.29
CA ALA A 178 24.76 -0.95 -1.00
C ALA A 178 23.36 -1.46 -0.66
N LYS A 179 23.09 -1.63 0.63
CA LYS A 179 21.76 -1.98 1.15
C LYS A 179 21.35 -1.00 2.22
N TYR A 180 20.10 -0.54 2.15
CA TYR A 180 19.49 0.26 3.22
C TYR A 180 18.40 -0.54 3.92
N PRO A 181 18.51 -0.81 5.25
CA PRO A 181 17.49 -1.53 6.00
C PRO A 181 16.16 -0.76 6.04
N LEU A 182 15.10 -1.37 5.53
CA LEU A 182 13.73 -0.85 5.57
C LEU A 182 12.95 -1.55 6.69
N SER A 183 13.08 -1.06 7.92
CA SER A 183 12.38 -1.60 9.09
C SER A 183 10.88 -1.24 9.12
N LEU A 184 10.19 -1.31 7.99
CA LEU A 184 8.75 -1.06 7.90
C LEU A 184 7.98 -2.38 7.99
N GLU A 185 7.60 -2.76 9.21
CA GLU A 185 6.63 -3.85 9.39
C GLU A 185 5.22 -3.36 9.04
N ARG A 186 4.75 -3.65 7.81
CA ARG A 186 3.35 -3.40 7.43
C ARG A 186 2.69 -4.65 6.85
N GLY A 187 2.09 -5.43 7.74
CA GLY A 187 1.30 -6.61 7.38
C GLY A 187 2.15 -7.71 6.71
N THR A 188 1.64 -8.31 5.64
CA THR A 188 2.23 -9.47 4.95
C THR A 188 3.28 -9.13 3.90
N LYS A 189 3.44 -7.85 3.53
CA LYS A 189 4.39 -7.39 2.50
C LYS A 189 5.59 -6.73 3.18
N ARG A 190 6.71 -7.44 3.29
CA ARG A 190 7.94 -6.95 3.92
C ARG A 190 9.04 -6.79 2.89
N VAL A 191 9.60 -5.58 2.78
CA VAL A 191 10.88 -5.34 2.10
C VAL A 191 11.90 -5.13 3.21
N PHE A 192 12.92 -5.98 3.29
CA PHE A 192 13.95 -5.87 4.34
C PHE A 192 15.04 -4.87 4.00
N TYR A 193 15.42 -4.79 2.72
CA TYR A 193 16.47 -3.90 2.23
C TYR A 193 16.06 -3.23 0.93
N ALA A 194 16.42 -1.95 0.77
CA ALA A 194 16.54 -1.34 -0.55
C ALA A 194 17.95 -1.64 -1.09
N TYR A 195 18.04 -2.41 -2.17
CA TYR A 195 19.29 -2.70 -2.88
C TYR A 195 19.63 -1.55 -3.85
N LEU A 196 20.88 -1.10 -3.83
CA LEU A 196 21.36 0.05 -4.61
C LEU A 196 22.77 -0.21 -5.16
N PRO A 197 23.14 0.38 -6.32
CA PRO A 197 24.54 0.56 -6.66
C PRO A 197 25.25 1.39 -5.59
N LYS A 198 26.46 0.98 -5.20
CA LYS A 198 27.27 1.72 -4.21
C LYS A 198 27.50 3.17 -4.63
N LYS A 199 27.80 3.40 -5.91
CA LYS A 199 27.99 4.75 -6.48
C LYS A 199 26.78 5.64 -6.21
N PHE A 200 25.59 5.14 -6.48
CA PHE A 200 24.35 5.88 -6.21
C PHE A 200 24.08 6.04 -4.71
N ALA A 201 24.33 5.01 -3.89
CA ALA A 201 24.11 5.11 -2.44
C ALA A 201 24.91 6.23 -1.78
N ASN A 202 26.11 6.53 -2.29
CA ASN A 202 26.93 7.66 -1.85
C ASN A 202 26.35 9.03 -2.26
N GLU A 203 25.50 9.07 -3.28
CA GLU A 203 24.79 10.29 -3.72
C GLU A 203 23.52 10.54 -2.90
N VAL A 204 22.96 9.51 -2.24
CA VAL A 204 21.68 9.61 -1.52
C VAL A 204 21.78 10.56 -0.34
N LYS A 205 20.78 11.44 -0.22
CA LYS A 205 20.69 12.43 0.88
C LYS A 205 19.30 12.41 1.48
N LYS A 206 19.21 12.82 2.75
CA LYS A 206 17.94 13.07 3.43
C LYS A 206 17.22 14.24 2.75
N MET A 207 15.95 14.06 2.44
CA MET A 207 15.12 15.06 1.76
C MET A 207 13.78 15.26 2.48
N GLY A 208 13.18 16.44 2.34
CA GLY A 208 11.85 16.73 2.88
C GLY A 208 10.76 16.58 1.81
N LEU A 209 10.51 15.37 1.32
CA LEU A 209 9.53 15.12 0.26
C LEU A 209 8.12 14.90 0.80
N LYS A 210 7.19 15.76 0.39
CA LYS A 210 5.75 15.54 0.60
C LYS A 210 5.27 14.44 -0.35
N GLU A 211 4.66 13.38 0.20
CA GLU A 211 4.22 12.21 -0.57
C GLU A 211 3.32 12.58 -1.76
N ALA A 212 2.31 13.43 -1.55
CA ALA A 212 1.39 13.84 -2.62
C ALA A 212 2.11 14.51 -3.80
N ASN A 213 3.05 15.41 -3.52
CA ASN A 213 3.81 16.13 -4.55
C ASN A 213 4.73 15.17 -5.31
N ALA A 214 5.44 14.31 -4.57
CA ALA A 214 6.36 13.35 -5.15
C ALA A 214 5.63 12.31 -6.01
N GLU A 215 4.49 11.79 -5.53
CA GLU A 215 3.65 10.88 -6.29
C GLU A 215 3.19 11.55 -7.58
N GLN A 216 2.61 12.75 -7.51
CA GLN A 216 2.12 13.47 -8.68
C GLN A 216 3.24 13.74 -9.69
N TYR A 217 4.41 14.16 -9.22
CA TYR A 217 5.52 14.53 -10.08
C TYR A 217 6.09 13.32 -10.83
N VAL A 218 6.35 12.21 -10.11
CA VAL A 218 6.88 10.98 -10.70
C VAL A 218 5.83 10.31 -11.58
N ARG A 219 4.57 10.23 -11.13
CA ARG A 219 3.46 9.61 -11.89
C ARG A 219 3.21 10.24 -13.26
N ARG A 220 3.43 11.55 -13.40
CA ARG A 220 3.31 12.27 -14.69
C ARG A 220 4.37 11.87 -15.71
N ARG A 221 5.48 11.28 -15.28
CA ARG A 221 6.61 10.88 -16.13
C ARG A 221 6.65 9.37 -16.30
N MET A 222 6.67 8.66 -15.17
CA MET A 222 6.54 7.21 -15.10
C MET A 222 5.85 6.82 -13.79
N PRO A 223 4.63 6.26 -13.83
CA PRO A 223 3.99 5.71 -12.64
C PRO A 223 4.93 4.75 -11.89
N PRO A 224 5.14 4.91 -10.56
CA PRO A 224 6.07 4.07 -9.80
C PRO A 224 5.77 2.57 -9.88
N LYS A 225 4.51 2.18 -10.08
CA LYS A 225 4.13 0.79 -10.33
C LYS A 225 4.81 0.21 -11.58
N TYR A 226 5.01 1.02 -12.61
CA TYR A 226 5.65 0.61 -13.86
C TYR A 226 7.17 0.59 -13.73
N LEU A 227 7.79 1.52 -13.00
CA LEU A 227 9.21 1.41 -12.63
C LEU A 227 9.51 0.11 -11.90
N ARG A 228 8.64 -0.26 -10.95
CA ARG A 228 8.78 -1.51 -10.21
C ARG A 228 8.57 -2.76 -11.09
N LYS A 229 7.63 -2.73 -12.04
CA LYS A 229 7.47 -3.84 -13.00
C LYS A 229 8.67 -3.95 -13.94
N TRP A 230 9.15 -2.81 -14.44
CA TRP A 230 10.35 -2.73 -15.27
C TRP A 230 11.55 -3.30 -14.55
N GLN A 231 11.87 -2.81 -13.35
CA GLN A 231 13.02 -3.29 -12.57
C GLN A 231 12.96 -4.80 -12.36
N TYR A 232 11.78 -5.34 -12.05
CA TYR A 232 11.59 -6.79 -11.89
C TYR A 232 11.94 -7.56 -13.17
N ASN A 233 11.47 -7.10 -14.33
CA ASN A 233 11.77 -7.70 -15.61
C ASN A 233 13.24 -7.51 -16.00
N PHE A 234 13.80 -6.33 -15.74
CA PHE A 234 15.22 -6.04 -15.94
C PHE A 234 16.11 -7.04 -15.19
N LEU A 235 15.81 -7.33 -13.91
CA LEU A 235 16.54 -8.35 -13.16
C LEU A 235 16.41 -9.74 -13.82
N ILE A 236 15.21 -10.14 -14.23
CA ILE A 236 14.96 -11.45 -14.88
C ILE A 236 15.72 -11.56 -16.21
N TYR A 237 15.64 -10.55 -17.07
CA TYR A 237 16.34 -10.55 -18.36
C TYR A 237 17.85 -10.56 -18.21
N ASN A 238 18.38 -10.05 -17.10
CA ASN A 238 19.78 -10.16 -16.73
C ASN A 238 20.13 -11.45 -15.95
N GLY A 239 19.26 -12.47 -16.02
CA GLY A 239 19.52 -13.82 -15.51
C GLY A 239 19.34 -14.01 -14.01
N ILE A 240 18.75 -13.05 -13.29
CA ILE A 240 18.49 -13.20 -11.86
C ILE A 240 17.29 -14.12 -11.65
N PRO A 241 17.39 -15.16 -10.79
CA PRO A 241 16.28 -16.04 -10.50
C PRO A 241 15.07 -15.28 -9.91
N GLU A 242 13.86 -15.63 -10.34
CA GLU A 242 12.61 -14.96 -9.89
C GLU A 242 12.49 -14.89 -8.37
N SER A 243 12.84 -15.97 -7.66
CA SER A 243 12.80 -16.01 -6.20
C SER A 243 13.72 -14.97 -5.52
N VAL A 244 14.79 -14.56 -6.20
CA VAL A 244 15.71 -13.50 -5.75
C VAL A 244 15.15 -12.14 -6.11
N CYS A 245 14.56 -11.97 -7.30
CA CYS A 245 13.83 -10.75 -7.70
C CYS A 245 12.68 -10.44 -6.75
N ASP A 246 11.91 -11.47 -6.38
CA ASP A 246 10.81 -11.37 -5.41
C ASP A 246 11.30 -10.97 -4.03
N PHE A 247 12.47 -11.46 -3.61
CA PHE A 247 13.11 -11.07 -2.36
C PHE A 247 13.57 -9.61 -2.40
N ILE A 248 14.30 -9.20 -3.44
CA ILE A 248 14.80 -7.82 -3.62
C ILE A 248 13.63 -6.82 -3.57
N GLN A 249 12.52 -7.13 -4.25
CA GLN A 249 11.36 -6.24 -4.26
C GLN A 249 10.43 -6.42 -3.06
N GLY A 250 10.57 -7.44 -2.21
CA GLY A 250 9.60 -7.80 -1.16
C GLY A 250 8.21 -8.12 -1.72
N ARG A 251 8.16 -9.05 -2.68
CA ARG A 251 6.96 -9.69 -3.24
C ARG A 251 6.61 -11.00 -2.53
N ALA A 252 7.60 -11.71 -2.01
CA ALA A 252 7.39 -12.97 -1.32
C ALA A 252 6.78 -12.79 0.09
N PRO A 253 5.82 -13.64 0.51
CA PRO A 253 5.32 -13.65 1.89
C PRO A 253 6.41 -14.12 2.86
N SER A 254 6.53 -13.43 4.00
CA SER A 254 7.55 -13.70 5.01
C SER A 254 7.08 -14.75 6.02
N THR A 255 7.02 -16.03 5.63
CA THR A 255 6.88 -17.17 6.56
C THR A 255 8.19 -17.94 6.73
N VAL A 256 9.30 -17.36 6.26
CA VAL A 256 10.54 -18.10 6.08
C VAL A 256 11.47 -17.85 7.27
N GLY A 257 11.89 -18.93 7.94
CA GLY A 257 12.77 -18.88 9.11
C GLY A 257 14.11 -18.16 8.87
N SER A 258 14.78 -17.76 9.95
CA SER A 258 16.00 -16.93 9.95
C SER A 258 17.13 -17.47 9.07
N LEU A 259 17.32 -18.79 9.02
CA LEU A 259 18.38 -19.42 8.22
C LEU A 259 18.17 -19.23 6.70
N HIS A 260 16.94 -19.43 6.23
CA HIS A 260 16.61 -19.26 4.82
C HIS A 260 16.57 -17.78 4.44
N TYR A 261 16.24 -16.89 5.37
CA TYR A 261 16.40 -15.45 5.16
C TYR A 261 17.87 -15.06 4.89
N LEU A 262 18.82 -15.49 5.74
CA LEU A 262 20.24 -15.18 5.57
C LEU A 262 20.79 -15.71 4.24
N SER A 263 20.37 -16.91 3.84
CA SER A 263 20.72 -17.48 2.53
C SER A 263 20.20 -16.60 1.38
N LYS A 264 18.96 -16.12 1.47
CA LYS A 264 18.38 -15.22 0.45
C LYS A 264 19.08 -13.86 0.40
N VAL A 265 19.51 -13.30 1.52
CA VAL A 265 20.32 -12.07 1.53
C VAL A 265 21.63 -12.28 0.78
N LYS A 266 22.37 -13.37 1.06
CA LYS A 266 23.63 -13.67 0.34
C LYS A 266 23.42 -13.86 -1.17
N GLN A 267 22.35 -14.56 -1.55
CA GLN A 267 22.00 -14.74 -2.97
C GLN A 267 21.67 -13.39 -3.64
N ALA A 268 20.84 -12.57 -2.99
CA ALA A 268 20.49 -11.26 -3.51
C ALA A 268 21.70 -10.33 -3.64
N ASP A 269 22.61 -10.33 -2.66
CA ASP A 269 23.86 -9.57 -2.73
C ASP A 269 24.70 -9.97 -3.95
N ALA A 270 24.91 -11.28 -4.16
CA ALA A 270 25.71 -11.80 -5.26
C ALA A 270 25.07 -11.53 -6.63
N TRP A 271 23.76 -11.73 -6.77
CA TRP A 271 23.05 -11.51 -8.03
C TRP A 271 22.91 -10.03 -8.37
N TYR A 272 22.57 -9.19 -7.39
CA TYR A 272 22.42 -7.76 -7.61
C TYR A 272 23.76 -7.10 -8.00
N ALA A 273 24.87 -7.56 -7.42
CA ALA A 273 26.20 -7.04 -7.80
C ALA A 273 26.53 -7.23 -9.29
N LYS A 274 26.06 -8.31 -9.92
CA LYS A 274 26.30 -8.57 -11.35
C LYS A 274 25.60 -7.57 -12.27
N ILE A 275 24.47 -7.02 -11.84
CA ILE A 275 23.63 -6.14 -12.68
C ILE A 275 23.85 -4.66 -12.41
N VAL A 276 24.63 -4.30 -11.38
CA VAL A 276 25.00 -2.91 -11.06
C VAL A 276 25.59 -2.16 -12.27
N PRO A 277 26.56 -2.71 -13.03
CA PRO A 277 27.11 -2.01 -14.18
C PRO A 277 26.04 -1.67 -15.22
N ALA A 278 25.18 -2.63 -15.57
CA ALA A 278 24.09 -2.44 -16.53
C ALA A 278 23.07 -1.41 -16.05
N LEU A 279 22.71 -1.43 -14.76
CA LEU A 279 21.86 -0.42 -14.15
C LEU A 279 22.49 0.98 -14.23
N LEU A 280 23.78 1.12 -13.90
CA LEU A 280 24.45 2.41 -13.89
C LEU A 280 24.51 3.02 -15.30
N VAL A 281 24.77 2.22 -16.33
CA VAL A 281 24.81 2.67 -17.73
C VAL A 281 23.51 3.38 -18.13
N LEU A 282 22.34 2.85 -17.76
CA LEU A 282 21.04 3.44 -18.09
C LEU A 282 20.79 4.83 -17.48
N PHE A 283 21.50 5.19 -16.41
CA PHE A 283 21.30 6.45 -15.68
C PHE A 283 22.54 7.33 -15.64
N SER A 284 23.58 6.96 -16.39
CA SER A 284 24.72 7.84 -16.65
C SER A 284 24.27 9.03 -17.52
N PRO A 285 24.90 10.20 -17.39
CA PRO A 285 24.77 11.23 -18.40
C PRO A 285 25.18 10.62 -19.76
N GLU A 286 24.41 10.88 -20.82
CA GLU A 286 24.93 10.72 -22.17
C GLU A 286 26.06 11.75 -22.32
N ASP A 287 27.25 11.29 -22.72
CA ASP A 287 28.39 12.15 -23.07
C ASP A 287 28.07 12.98 -24.33
#